data_AF-A0A443RSR8-F1
#
_entry.id   AF-A0A443RSR8-F1
#
_cell.length_a   1.000
_cell.length_b   1.000
_cell.length_c   1.000
_cell.angle_alpha   90.00
_cell.angle_beta   90.00
_cell.angle_gamma   90.00
#
_symmetry.space_group_name_H-M   'P 1'
#
loop_
_entity.id
_entity.type
_entity.pdbx_description
1 polymer ?
#
loop_
_entity_poly.entity_id
_entity_poly.type
_entity_poly.pdbx_seq_one_letter_code
_entity_poly.pdbx_strand_id
1 'polypeptide(L)'
;MYQLLKYFFLTVYVSLTCCIPLNVNDDGNNHFLQIELEDLIDDDVILHEDYRFGHHKKDHVWDNNSIPFVIDSKLDQYRSLIKSAHEHISSKTCILFKERTDEQNYVRYHIGRG
;
A
#
# COMPACT_ATOMS: atom_id res chain seq x y z
N MET A 1 -26.22 -48.67 -12.01
CA MET A 1 -26.01 -48.46 -10.55
C MET A 1 -24.52 -48.43 -10.15
N TYR A 2 -23.66 -49.31 -10.70
CA TYR A 2 -22.22 -49.31 -10.39
C TYR A 2 -21.41 -48.09 -10.87
N GLN A 3 -21.80 -47.45 -11.97
CA GLN A 3 -21.09 -46.28 -12.52
C GLN A 3 -21.21 -45.06 -11.59
N LEU A 4 -22.42 -44.74 -11.12
CA LEU A 4 -22.66 -43.63 -10.18
C LEU A 4 -21.94 -43.82 -8.84
N LEU A 5 -21.85 -45.07 -8.37
CA LEU A 5 -21.14 -45.41 -7.14
C LEU A 5 -19.63 -45.16 -7.26
N LYS A 6 -19.03 -45.40 -8.44
CA LYS A 6 -17.61 -45.12 -8.69
C LYS A 6 -17.28 -43.62 -8.65
N TYR A 7 -18.14 -42.78 -9.22
CA TYR A 7 -17.94 -41.33 -9.18
C TYR A 7 -18.13 -40.76 -7.78
N PHE A 8 -19.07 -41.30 -7.00
CA PHE A 8 -19.25 -40.94 -5.60
C PHE A 8 -18.01 -41.25 -4.74
N PHE A 9 -17.41 -42.43 -4.92
CA PHE A 9 -16.17 -42.76 -4.22
C PHE A 9 -14.97 -41.92 -4.70
N LEU A 10 -14.92 -41.55 -5.98
CA LEU A 10 -13.87 -40.68 -6.52
C LEU A 10 -13.96 -39.25 -5.96
N THR A 11 -15.16 -38.68 -5.85
CA THR A 11 -15.34 -37.32 -5.31
C THR A 11 -15.07 -37.25 -3.81
N VAL A 12 -15.47 -38.28 -3.05
CA VAL A 12 -15.14 -38.41 -1.62
C VAL A 12 -13.63 -38.59 -1.42
N TYR A 13 -12.96 -39.34 -2.28
CA TYR A 13 -11.50 -39.52 -2.21
C TYR A 13 -10.76 -38.20 -2.48
N VAL A 14 -11.15 -37.45 -3.51
CA VAL A 14 -10.53 -36.16 -3.84
C VAL A 14 -10.73 -35.13 -2.73
N SER A 15 -11.92 -35.07 -2.12
CA SER A 15 -12.18 -34.14 -1.01
C SER A 15 -11.41 -34.53 0.27
N LEU A 16 -11.27 -35.82 0.57
CA LEU A 16 -10.46 -36.30 1.70
C LEU A 16 -8.96 -36.03 1.51
N THR A 17 -8.44 -36.09 0.28
CA THR A 17 -7.03 -35.79 0.01
C THR A 17 -6.71 -34.29 -0.12
N CYS A 18 -7.71 -33.43 -0.28
CA CYS A 18 -7.53 -31.97 -0.32
C CYS A 18 -7.53 -31.31 1.08
N CYS A 19 -7.91 -32.06 2.13
CA CYS A 19 -7.79 -31.58 3.50
C CYS A 19 -6.37 -31.87 4.02
N ILE A 20 -5.40 -31.03 3.64
CA ILE A 20 -4.15 -30.96 4.38
C ILE A 20 -4.51 -30.38 5.76
N PRO A 21 -4.32 -31.10 6.88
CA PRO A 21 -4.45 -30.46 8.19
C PRO A 21 -3.41 -29.35 8.25
N LEU A 22 -3.84 -28.13 8.59
CA LEU A 22 -2.91 -27.09 9.02
C LEU A 22 -2.13 -27.67 10.20
N ASN A 23 -0.90 -28.07 9.93
CA ASN A 23 0.05 -28.41 10.97
C ASN A 23 0.46 -27.10 11.62
N VAL A 24 -0.39 -26.60 12.50
CA VAL A 24 0.00 -25.57 13.46
C VAL A 24 0.82 -26.30 14.51
N ASN A 25 2.08 -26.57 14.16
CA ASN A 25 3.11 -26.55 15.17
C ASN A 25 3.11 -25.10 15.66
N ASP A 26 2.27 -24.83 16.67
CA ASP A 26 2.23 -23.57 17.39
C ASP A 26 3.44 -23.58 18.32
N ASP A 27 4.63 -23.40 17.75
CA ASP A 27 5.74 -22.88 18.51
C ASP A 27 5.34 -21.48 18.92
N GLY A 28 4.83 -21.35 20.16
CA GLY A 28 4.24 -20.16 20.78
C GLY A 28 5.10 -18.90 20.84
N ASN A 29 6.10 -18.78 19.97
CA ASN A 29 6.43 -17.51 19.36
C ASN A 29 5.28 -17.13 18.42
N ASN A 30 4.26 -16.48 18.99
CA ASN A 30 3.39 -15.58 18.25
C ASN A 30 4.25 -14.51 17.59
N HIS A 31 4.95 -14.85 16.50
CA HIS A 31 5.35 -13.89 15.51
C HIS A 31 4.09 -13.60 14.71
N PHE A 32 3.12 -12.96 15.40
CA PHE A 32 2.19 -12.07 14.78
C PHE A 32 3.05 -11.23 13.86
N LEU A 33 2.85 -11.37 12.55
CA LEU A 33 3.51 -10.49 11.61
C LEU A 33 3.15 -9.09 12.11
N GLN A 34 4.13 -8.34 12.61
CA GLN A 34 3.99 -6.92 12.93
C GLN A 34 3.77 -6.22 11.58
N ILE A 35 2.57 -6.39 11.02
CA ILE A 35 2.10 -5.77 9.78
C ILE A 35 1.58 -4.38 10.11
N GLU A 36 1.00 -4.22 11.29
CA GLU A 36 0.54 -2.94 11.79
C GLU A 36 1.74 -2.22 12.42
N LEU A 37 2.35 -1.29 11.68
CA LEU A 37 3.04 -0.20 12.35
C LEU A 37 1.95 0.56 13.12
N GLU A 38 2.09 0.67 14.44
CA GLU A 38 1.03 1.11 15.37
C GLU A 38 0.44 2.51 15.03
N ASP A 39 1.15 3.29 14.20
CA ASP A 39 0.78 4.64 13.75
C ASP A 39 0.37 4.74 12.26
N LEU A 40 0.33 3.63 11.50
CA LEU A 40 -0.06 3.59 10.09
C LEU A 40 -1.47 3.02 9.93
N ILE A 41 -2.33 3.74 9.21
CA ILE A 41 -3.59 3.21 8.70
C ILE A 41 -3.35 2.56 7.34
N ASP A 42 -4.00 1.41 7.14
CA ASP A 42 -3.91 0.60 5.91
C ASP A 42 -2.45 0.35 5.49
N ASP A 43 -1.55 0.34 6.47
CA ASP A 43 -0.09 0.14 6.40
C ASP A 43 0.72 1.18 5.61
N ASP A 44 0.08 2.19 5.00
CA ASP A 44 0.75 3.17 4.14
C ASP A 44 0.32 4.65 4.34
N VAL A 45 -0.59 4.92 5.28
CA VAL A 45 -1.06 6.28 5.61
C VAL A 45 -0.75 6.64 7.06
N ILE A 46 0.03 7.69 7.28
CA ILE A 46 0.20 8.28 8.62
C ILE A 46 -0.92 9.28 8.84
N LEU A 47 -1.69 9.10 9.92
CA LEU A 47 -2.73 10.05 10.31
C LEU A 47 -2.23 11.07 11.31
N HIS A 48 -2.68 12.32 11.12
CA HIS A 48 -2.54 13.38 12.12
C HIS A 48 -3.77 13.47 13.04
N GLU A 49 -4.93 13.02 12.57
CA GLU A 49 -6.22 13.03 13.26
C GLU A 49 -6.99 11.73 12.90
N ASP A 50 -7.99 11.32 13.70
CA ASP A 50 -8.75 10.05 13.55
C ASP A 50 -9.63 9.91 12.28
N TYR A 51 -9.36 10.67 11.21
CA TYR A 51 -10.15 10.64 9.98
C TYR A 51 -9.55 9.72 8.91
N ARG A 52 -10.25 8.63 8.59
CA ARG A 52 -9.75 7.54 7.72
C ARG A 52 -9.98 7.73 6.21
N PHE A 53 -10.49 8.89 5.77
CA PHE A 53 -10.82 9.15 4.36
C PHE A 53 -10.21 10.46 3.86
N GLY A 54 -10.29 10.71 2.55
CA GLY A 54 -9.79 11.94 1.95
C GLY A 54 -10.39 13.20 2.60
N HIS A 55 -9.53 14.15 2.96
CA HIS A 55 -9.99 15.43 3.51
C HIS A 55 -10.69 16.27 2.43
N HIS A 56 -11.97 16.59 2.65
CA HIS A 56 -12.74 17.49 1.78
C HIS A 56 -12.60 18.97 2.14
N LYS A 57 -11.92 19.29 3.25
CA LYS A 57 -11.67 20.67 3.67
C LYS A 57 -10.61 21.29 2.76
N LYS A 58 -10.88 22.51 2.29
CA LYS A 58 -9.97 23.25 1.40
C LYS A 58 -8.60 23.48 2.05
N ASP A 59 -8.56 23.62 3.36
CA ASP A 59 -7.33 23.89 4.13
C ASP A 59 -6.36 22.69 4.21
N HIS A 60 -6.76 21.52 3.71
CA HIS A 60 -5.91 20.33 3.60
C HIS A 60 -5.57 19.96 2.15
N VAL A 61 -5.81 20.89 1.21
CA VAL A 61 -5.49 20.74 -0.21
C VAL A 61 -4.34 21.68 -0.57
N TRP A 62 -3.49 21.26 -1.50
CA TRP A 62 -2.40 22.09 -2.00
C TRP A 62 -2.90 23.34 -2.73
N ASP A 63 -2.39 24.49 -2.31
CA ASP A 63 -2.72 25.77 -2.92
C ASP A 63 -2.31 25.83 -4.39
N ASN A 64 -3.13 26.52 -5.19
CA ASN A 64 -2.91 26.74 -6.63
C ASN A 64 -2.67 25.45 -7.43
N ASN A 65 -3.17 24.32 -6.93
CA ASN A 65 -2.97 22.99 -7.53
C ASN A 65 -1.49 22.65 -7.75
N SER A 66 -0.59 23.27 -6.98
CA SER A 66 0.85 23.17 -7.15
C SER A 66 1.46 22.47 -5.93
N ILE A 67 2.23 21.42 -6.17
CA ILE A 67 2.89 20.62 -5.15
C ILE A 67 4.40 20.83 -5.27
N PRO A 68 5.00 21.69 -4.42
CA PRO A 68 6.44 21.79 -4.32
C PRO A 68 7.01 20.48 -3.80
N PHE A 69 8.11 20.00 -4.37
CA PHE A 69 8.74 18.76 -3.93
C PHE A 69 10.27 18.81 -3.90
N VAL A 70 10.84 17.92 -3.08
CA VAL A 70 12.27 17.62 -3.02
C VAL A 70 12.45 16.10 -3.04
N ILE A 71 13.43 15.62 -3.81
CA ILE A 71 13.85 14.21 -3.84
C ILE A 71 15.25 14.13 -3.23
N ASP A 72 15.36 13.46 -2.08
CA ASP A 72 16.64 13.23 -1.41
C ASP A 72 17.60 12.48 -2.34
N SER A 73 18.89 12.83 -2.29
CA SER A 73 19.94 12.22 -3.14
C SER A 73 20.04 10.71 -3.00
N LYS A 74 19.67 10.15 -1.85
CA LYS A 74 19.61 8.70 -1.63
C LYS A 74 18.61 7.98 -2.55
N LEU A 75 17.67 8.71 -3.16
CA LEU A 75 16.69 8.21 -4.10
C LEU A 75 17.02 8.55 -5.56
N ASP A 76 18.25 9.01 -5.87
CA ASP A 76 18.61 9.46 -7.23
C ASP A 76 18.37 8.38 -8.30
N GLN A 77 18.57 7.10 -7.96
CA GLN A 77 18.26 5.97 -8.86
C GLN A 77 16.77 5.88 -9.23
N TYR A 78 15.87 6.38 -8.39
CA TYR A 78 14.42 6.38 -8.60
C TYR A 78 13.89 7.72 -9.10
N ARG A 79 14.75 8.75 -9.23
CA ARG A 79 14.34 10.12 -9.59
C ARG A 79 13.53 10.16 -10.88
N SER A 80 13.94 9.42 -11.91
CA SER A 80 13.21 9.35 -13.18
C SER A 80 11.82 8.72 -13.01
N LEU A 81 11.70 7.69 -12.16
CA LEU A 81 10.43 7.02 -11.92
C LEU A 81 9.46 7.93 -11.16
N ILE A 82 9.96 8.62 -10.12
CA ILE A 82 9.18 9.60 -9.35
C ILE A 82 8.69 10.73 -10.27
N LYS A 83 9.57 11.30 -11.10
CA LYS A 83 9.19 12.35 -12.07
C LYS A 83 8.20 11.83 -13.13
N SER A 84 8.33 10.59 -13.58
CA SER A 84 7.35 10.00 -14.50
C SER A 84 5.96 9.87 -13.85
N ALA A 85 5.88 9.54 -12.56
CA ALA A 85 4.62 9.53 -11.84
C ALA A 85 4.01 10.94 -11.69
N HIS A 86 4.84 11.96 -11.44
CA HIS A 86 4.42 13.36 -11.44
C HIS A 86 3.81 13.76 -12.78
N GLU A 87 4.52 13.48 -13.88
CA GLU A 87 4.06 13.77 -15.24
C GLU A 87 2.75 13.04 -15.56
N HIS A 88 2.62 11.78 -15.15
CA HIS A 88 1.39 11.02 -15.34
C HIS A 88 0.18 11.71 -14.70
N ILE A 89 0.32 12.14 -13.44
CA ILE A 89 -0.74 12.83 -12.71
C ILE A 89 -1.03 14.20 -13.34
N SER A 90 0.01 14.98 -13.64
CA SER A 90 -0.13 16.30 -14.27
C SER A 90 -0.73 16.26 -15.68
N SER A 91 -0.53 15.16 -16.41
CA SER A 91 -1.13 14.99 -17.75
C SER A 91 -2.64 14.73 -17.73
N LYS A 92 -3.18 14.29 -16.59
CA LYS A 92 -4.59 13.87 -16.44
C LYS A 92 -5.40 14.77 -15.51
N THR A 93 -4.73 15.67 -14.80
CA THR A 93 -5.34 16.50 -13.76
C THR A 93 -4.80 17.93 -13.87
N CYS A 94 -5.36 18.85 -13.09
CA CYS A 94 -4.81 20.20 -12.97
C CYS A 94 -3.63 20.29 -11.97
N ILE A 95 -3.20 19.18 -11.36
CA ILE A 95 -2.12 19.17 -10.37
C ILE A 95 -0.76 19.32 -11.06
N LEU A 96 0.06 20.24 -10.57
CA LEU A 96 1.39 20.52 -11.07
C LEU A 96 2.44 20.22 -10.00
N PHE A 97 3.47 19.46 -10.34
CA PHE A 97 4.62 19.23 -9.47
C PHE A 97 5.74 20.20 -9.84
N LYS A 98 6.34 20.86 -8.85
CA LYS A 98 7.43 21.82 -9.04
C LYS A 98 8.57 21.52 -8.10
N GLU A 99 9.80 21.66 -8.59
CA GLU A 99 10.96 21.60 -7.70
C GLU A 99 10.87 22.78 -6.73
N ARG A 100 10.97 22.46 -5.43
CA ARG A 100 10.84 23.43 -4.35
C ARG A 100 11.93 24.51 -4.44
N THR A 101 11.55 25.75 -4.18
CA THR A 101 12.46 26.88 -3.97
C THR A 101 12.51 27.27 -2.49
N ASP A 102 11.43 27.84 -1.99
CA ASP A 102 11.34 28.54 -0.70
C ASP A 102 10.00 28.26 0.02
N GLU A 103 9.14 27.43 -0.58
CA GLU A 103 7.83 27.11 -0.03
C GLU A 103 7.95 26.43 1.34
N GLN A 104 7.12 26.86 2.30
CA GLN A 104 7.11 26.29 3.65
C GLN A 104 6.56 24.85 3.65
N ASN A 105 5.46 24.63 2.93
CA ASN A 105 4.83 23.32 2.78
C ASN A 105 5.28 22.69 1.47
N TYR A 106 5.78 21.46 1.53
CA TYR A 106 6.29 20.72 0.37
C TYR A 106 6.33 19.22 0.65
N VAL A 107 6.39 18.42 -0.40
CA VAL A 107 6.59 16.97 -0.30
C VAL A 107 8.08 16.65 -0.32
N ARG A 108 8.54 15.87 0.66
CA ARG A 108 9.91 15.34 0.67
C ARG A 108 9.90 13.84 0.45
N TYR A 109 10.46 13.40 -0.67
CA TYR A 109 10.73 11.98 -0.91
C TYR A 109 12.05 11.60 -0.25
N HIS A 110 11.99 10.66 0.68
CA HIS A 110 13.17 10.13 1.37
C HIS A 110 13.02 8.62 1.61
N ILE A 111 14.13 7.96 1.95
CA ILE A 111 14.09 6.57 2.39
C ILE A 111 13.39 6.53 3.76
N GLY A 112 12.28 5.80 3.85
CA GLY A 112 11.57 5.51 5.10
C GLY A 112 12.30 4.48 5.95
N ARG A 113 11.77 4.17 7.14
CA ARG A 113 12.38 3.19 8.05
C ARG A 113 11.74 1.81 8.01
N GLY A 114 10.63 1.63 7.27
CA GLY A 114 9.76 0.48 7.48
C GLY A 114 9.17 0.61 8.86
#